data_AF-A0A7R6XLL2-F1
#
_entry.id   AF-A0A7R6XLL2-F1
#
_cell.length_a   1.000
_cell.length_b   1.000
_cell.length_c   1.000
_cell.angle_alpha   90.00
_cell.angle_beta   90.00
_cell.angle_gamma   90.00
#
_symmetry.space_group_name_H-M   'P 1'
#
loop_
_entity.id
_entity.type
_entity.pdbx_description
1 polymer ?
#
loop_
_entity_poly.entity_id
_entity_poly.type
_entity_poly.pdbx_seq_one_letter_code
_entity_poly.pdbx_strand_id
1 'polypeptide(L)'
;MAADLDLYVESLGNFGSAREYSIQSLLPYVEEAGLKVRVLDRLANESRAPAALMHVDLTEVPQAYRQIDDLYQRTLNGRALSIHRHLYSTLRLEAGDSHPGPVVVKTVLNSRGRPELRWRQYSNGWTRMAHALRKMVTPDYKERLCPPYRVYASIAEVPAEVWRDERLMVEKFAFASLDLPIVKHRYMFLLGAELNMRQVYNDVLCAGGKIVSNEVGGAVPDEVRAVREKLNLDFGAIDYFVVDGKGIVVDANKTVGSNPNWLKRNLFRQEFDHRMAEALIAFIRG
;
A
#
# COMPACT_ATOMS: atom_id res chain seq x y z
N MET A 1 16.26 -13.77 -24.79
CA MET A 1 15.07 -14.64 -24.62
C MET A 1 13.91 -13.74 -24.25
N ALA A 2 12.73 -13.94 -24.83
CA ALA A 2 11.55 -13.12 -24.51
C ALA A 2 11.12 -13.37 -23.05
N ALA A 3 10.60 -12.33 -22.40
CA ALA A 3 10.00 -12.42 -21.07
C ALA A 3 8.52 -12.78 -21.20
N ASP A 4 7.98 -13.47 -20.19
CA ASP A 4 6.58 -13.85 -20.11
C ASP A 4 5.76 -12.81 -19.33
N LEU A 5 6.41 -12.05 -18.44
CA LEU A 5 5.81 -10.95 -17.68
C LEU A 5 6.73 -9.73 -17.64
N ASP A 6 6.18 -8.55 -17.94
CA ASP A 6 6.83 -7.27 -17.66
C ASP A 6 6.35 -6.69 -16.32
N LEU A 7 7.24 -6.60 -15.34
CA LEU A 7 6.98 -6.03 -14.02
C LEU A 7 7.46 -4.58 -13.96
N TYR A 8 6.53 -3.62 -13.97
CA TYR A 8 6.83 -2.20 -13.93
C TYR A 8 6.92 -1.66 -12.51
N VAL A 9 8.02 -0.99 -12.20
CA VAL A 9 8.31 -0.38 -10.89
C VAL A 9 8.73 1.08 -11.05
N GLU A 10 8.67 1.88 -9.97
CA GLU A 10 9.08 3.29 -10.04
C GLU A 10 10.61 3.49 -10.07
N SER A 11 11.37 2.47 -9.64
CA SER A 11 12.83 2.47 -9.63
C SER A 11 13.37 1.06 -9.40
N LEU A 12 14.25 0.59 -10.29
CA LEU A 12 14.93 -0.71 -10.12
C LEU A 12 15.74 -0.75 -8.81
N GLY A 13 16.39 0.36 -8.45
CA GLY A 13 17.18 0.44 -7.20
C GLY A 13 16.34 0.35 -5.94
N ASN A 14 15.15 0.96 -5.92
CA ASN A 14 14.24 0.80 -4.78
C ASN A 14 13.69 -0.63 -4.70
N PHE A 15 13.31 -1.19 -5.84
CA PHE A 15 12.76 -2.53 -5.91
C PHE A 15 13.79 -3.59 -5.49
N GLY A 16 15.03 -3.49 -5.96
CA GLY A 16 16.13 -4.41 -5.61
C GLY A 16 16.77 -4.17 -4.24
N SER A 17 16.34 -3.18 -3.47
CA SER A 17 16.87 -2.93 -2.11
C SER A 17 16.38 -3.98 -1.10
N ALA A 18 16.91 -3.97 0.12
CA ALA A 18 16.48 -4.86 1.23
C ALA A 18 15.01 -4.68 1.68
N ARG A 19 14.20 -3.91 0.93
CA ARG A 19 12.75 -3.87 1.09
C ARG A 19 12.16 -5.08 0.40
N GLU A 20 11.49 -5.91 1.18
CA GLU A 20 10.84 -7.10 0.65
C GLU A 20 9.39 -6.76 0.35
N TYR A 21 9.06 -6.47 -0.90
CA TYR A 21 7.69 -6.44 -1.38
C TYR A 21 7.15 -7.87 -1.47
N SER A 22 5.87 -8.07 -1.19
CA SER A 22 5.24 -9.38 -1.25
C SER A 22 5.27 -9.97 -2.67
N ILE A 23 5.35 -9.14 -3.72
CA ILE A 23 5.50 -9.65 -5.09
C ILE A 23 6.86 -10.35 -5.29
N GLN A 24 7.91 -9.92 -4.60
CA GLN A 24 9.26 -10.49 -4.74
C GLN A 24 9.32 -11.92 -4.22
N SER A 25 8.52 -12.27 -3.20
CA SER A 25 8.44 -13.66 -2.74
C SER A 25 7.69 -14.57 -3.70
N LEU A 26 6.96 -14.03 -4.68
CA LEU A 26 6.28 -14.82 -5.71
C LEU A 26 7.16 -15.11 -6.93
N LEU A 27 8.17 -14.27 -7.20
CA LEU A 27 9.02 -14.41 -8.38
C LEU A 27 9.76 -15.76 -8.47
N PRO A 28 10.30 -16.35 -7.38
CA PRO A 28 10.93 -17.67 -7.44
C PRO A 28 10.00 -18.77 -7.94
N TYR A 29 8.72 -18.77 -7.51
CA TYR A 29 7.74 -19.74 -7.99
C TYR A 29 7.44 -19.60 -9.49
N VAL A 30 7.43 -18.36 -10.00
CA VAL A 30 7.26 -18.09 -11.42
C VAL A 30 8.45 -18.64 -12.22
N GLU A 31 9.67 -18.45 -11.72
CA GLU A 31 10.89 -18.97 -12.34
C GLU A 31 10.94 -20.52 -12.30
N GLU A 32 10.56 -21.13 -11.18
CA GLU A 32 10.43 -22.59 -11.03
C GLU A 32 9.39 -23.18 -12.00
N ALA A 33 8.34 -22.42 -12.33
CA ALA A 33 7.35 -22.79 -13.33
C ALA A 33 7.83 -22.62 -14.79
N GLY A 34 9.10 -22.25 -15.00
CA GLY A 34 9.74 -22.09 -16.30
C GLY A 34 9.46 -20.76 -16.99
N LEU A 35 8.87 -19.79 -16.29
CA LEU A 35 8.50 -18.48 -16.82
C LEU A 35 9.54 -17.42 -16.47
N LYS A 36 9.64 -16.37 -17.28
CA LYS A 36 10.62 -15.28 -17.13
C LYS A 36 9.95 -13.96 -16.84
N VAL A 37 10.37 -13.30 -15.76
CA VAL A 37 9.94 -11.95 -15.41
C VAL A 37 11.02 -10.94 -15.76
N ARG A 38 10.64 -9.87 -16.47
CA ARG A 38 11.52 -8.73 -16.73
C ARG A 38 11.05 -7.53 -15.92
N VAL A 39 11.89 -7.06 -15.01
CA VAL A 39 11.61 -5.88 -14.19
C VAL A 39 12.05 -4.61 -14.93
N LEU A 40 11.16 -3.63 -15.02
CA LEU A 40 11.36 -2.41 -15.80
C LEU A 40 10.98 -1.19 -14.96
N ASP A 41 11.79 -0.13 -15.01
CA ASP A 41 11.44 1.19 -14.45
C ASP A 41 11.14 2.25 -15.51
N ARG A 42 11.06 1.82 -16.77
CA ARG A 42 10.70 2.61 -17.95
C ARG A 42 9.93 1.73 -18.92
N LEU A 43 9.12 2.36 -19.76
CA LEU A 43 8.37 1.64 -20.80
C LEU A 43 9.29 0.78 -21.67
N ALA A 44 8.84 -0.43 -21.98
CA ALA A 44 9.57 -1.30 -22.89
C ALA A 44 9.57 -0.69 -24.30
N ASN A 45 10.77 -0.44 -24.84
CA ASN A 45 10.93 0.16 -26.17
C ASN A 45 10.63 -0.83 -27.30
N GLU A 46 11.05 -2.09 -27.16
CA GLU A 46 10.86 -3.15 -28.17
C GLU A 46 10.68 -4.52 -27.48
N SER A 47 9.81 -5.38 -28.04
CA SER A 47 9.50 -6.74 -27.54
C SER A 47 8.90 -6.77 -26.13
N ARG A 48 7.62 -6.40 -26.01
CA ARG A 48 6.82 -6.53 -24.77
C ARG A 48 6.53 -7.99 -24.47
N ALA A 49 6.48 -8.33 -23.19
CA ALA A 49 5.93 -9.61 -22.76
C ALA A 49 4.42 -9.71 -23.09
N PRO A 50 3.83 -10.92 -23.13
CA PRO A 50 2.39 -11.09 -23.34
C PRO A 50 1.52 -10.44 -22.25
N ALA A 51 2.06 -10.26 -21.05
CA ALA A 51 1.36 -9.66 -19.91
C ALA A 51 2.25 -8.69 -19.13
N ALA A 52 1.63 -7.80 -18.36
CA ALA A 52 2.32 -6.87 -17.47
C ALA A 52 1.73 -6.85 -16.05
N LEU A 53 2.54 -6.40 -15.10
CA LEU A 53 2.13 -6.06 -13.74
C LEU A 53 2.62 -4.65 -13.40
N MET A 54 1.71 -3.75 -13.00
CA MET A 54 2.07 -2.42 -12.54
C MET A 54 2.28 -2.39 -11.01
N HIS A 55 3.54 -2.35 -10.57
CA HIS A 55 3.99 -2.30 -9.17
C HIS A 55 4.74 -1.01 -8.85
N VAL A 56 4.14 0.13 -9.19
CA VAL A 56 4.71 1.45 -8.89
C VAL A 56 4.41 1.81 -7.43
N ASP A 57 5.43 1.91 -6.56
CA ASP A 57 5.26 2.25 -5.14
C ASP A 57 5.03 3.76 -4.96
N LEU A 58 3.93 4.28 -5.50
CA LEU A 58 3.51 5.68 -5.37
C LEU A 58 2.00 5.75 -5.18
N THR A 59 1.52 6.73 -4.40
CA THR A 59 0.09 6.96 -4.15
C THR A 59 -0.65 7.18 -5.46
N GLU A 60 -0.10 8.01 -6.33
CA GLU A 60 -0.59 8.24 -7.69
C GLU A 60 0.43 7.74 -8.70
N VAL A 61 -0.05 7.05 -9.74
CA VAL A 61 0.77 6.55 -10.83
C VAL A 61 1.19 7.71 -11.73
N PRO A 62 2.50 7.95 -11.94
CA PRO A 62 3.01 8.98 -12.84
C PRO A 62 2.56 8.76 -14.29
N GLN A 63 2.40 9.84 -15.05
CA GLN A 63 1.92 9.81 -16.44
C GLN A 63 2.66 8.79 -17.32
N ALA A 64 3.98 8.65 -17.14
CA ALA A 64 4.82 7.73 -17.89
C ALA A 64 4.39 6.24 -17.79
N TYR A 65 3.67 5.85 -16.74
CA TYR A 65 3.20 4.48 -16.54
C TYR A 65 1.71 4.30 -16.85
N ARG A 66 0.94 5.39 -17.01
CA ARG A 66 -0.54 5.31 -17.14
C ARG A 66 -0.98 4.60 -18.43
N GLN A 67 -0.16 4.63 -19.47
CA GLN A 67 -0.44 3.97 -20.73
C GLN A 67 -0.12 2.46 -20.72
N ILE A 68 0.40 1.89 -19.63
CA ILE A 68 0.77 0.47 -19.60
C ILE A 68 -0.45 -0.42 -19.88
N ASP A 69 -1.63 -0.10 -19.33
CA ASP A 69 -2.85 -0.90 -19.56
C ASP A 69 -3.19 -1.02 -21.05
N ASP A 70 -2.97 0.05 -21.83
CA ASP A 70 -3.24 0.08 -23.27
C ASP A 70 -2.16 -0.65 -24.10
N LEU A 71 -0.97 -0.85 -23.54
CA LEU A 71 0.17 -1.45 -24.24
C LEU A 71 0.20 -2.98 -24.15
N TYR A 72 -0.58 -3.58 -23.26
CA TYR A 72 -0.59 -5.02 -23.04
C TYR A 72 -2.01 -5.56 -23.17
N GLN A 73 -2.15 -6.79 -23.66
CA GLN A 73 -3.46 -7.45 -23.72
C GLN A 73 -4.01 -7.74 -22.32
N ARG A 74 -3.11 -7.98 -21.35
CA ARG A 74 -3.44 -8.30 -19.97
C ARG A 74 -2.48 -7.57 -19.04
N THR A 75 -3.02 -6.82 -18.09
CA THR A 75 -2.24 -6.04 -17.13
C THR A 75 -2.83 -6.20 -15.75
N LEU A 76 -2.02 -6.64 -14.78
CA LEU A 76 -2.38 -6.56 -13.37
C LEU A 76 -2.13 -5.15 -12.84
N ASN A 77 -3.11 -4.62 -12.11
CA ASN A 77 -3.14 -3.26 -11.58
C ASN A 77 -3.04 -2.18 -12.66
N GLY A 78 -3.23 -2.48 -13.95
CA GLY A 78 -3.09 -1.52 -15.06
C GLY A 78 -3.94 -0.27 -14.89
N ARG A 79 -5.12 -0.45 -14.30
CA ARG A 79 -6.10 0.62 -14.01
C ARG A 79 -6.04 1.14 -12.57
N ALA A 80 -5.16 0.60 -11.73
CA ALA A 80 -4.95 1.04 -10.35
C ALA A 80 -4.10 2.33 -10.28
N LEU A 81 -4.64 3.41 -10.85
CA LEU A 81 -3.88 4.65 -11.06
C LEU A 81 -3.67 5.46 -9.78
N SER A 82 -4.48 5.24 -8.74
CA SER A 82 -4.35 5.96 -7.48
C SER A 82 -4.90 5.17 -6.30
N ILE A 83 -4.21 5.27 -5.16
CA ILE A 83 -4.66 4.81 -3.83
C ILE A 83 -4.75 5.99 -2.85
N HIS A 84 -4.97 7.20 -3.39
CA HIS A 84 -5.14 8.42 -2.62
C HIS A 84 -6.31 8.30 -1.64
N ARG A 85 -6.09 8.61 -0.36
CA ARG A 85 -7.08 8.31 0.70
C ARG A 85 -8.45 8.96 0.48
N HIS A 86 -8.51 10.13 -0.17
CA HIS A 86 -9.78 10.78 -0.54
C HIS A 86 -10.67 9.93 -1.47
N LEU A 87 -10.12 8.93 -2.14
CA LEU A 87 -10.90 8.06 -3.02
C LEU A 87 -11.76 7.05 -2.24
N TYR A 88 -11.42 6.73 -1.00
CA TYR A 88 -12.10 5.66 -0.24
C TYR A 88 -12.41 6.00 1.21
N SER A 89 -11.77 7.00 1.81
CA SER A 89 -12.02 7.34 3.21
C SER A 89 -13.43 7.89 3.40
N THR A 90 -14.20 7.24 4.27
CA THR A 90 -15.51 7.68 4.74
C THR A 90 -15.44 8.38 6.10
N LEU A 91 -14.25 8.45 6.70
CA LEU A 91 -14.02 8.95 8.05
C LEU A 91 -13.47 10.38 8.07
N ARG A 92 -13.25 11.00 6.90
CA ARG A 92 -12.69 12.36 6.78
C ARG A 92 -13.53 13.37 7.58
N LEU A 93 -12.83 14.31 8.21
CA LEU A 93 -13.39 15.45 8.92
C LEU A 93 -12.89 16.76 8.30
N GLU A 94 -13.71 17.79 8.43
CA GLU A 94 -13.36 19.18 8.18
C GLU A 94 -13.28 19.96 9.51
N ALA A 95 -12.61 21.12 9.52
CA ALA A 95 -12.34 21.89 10.75
C ALA A 95 -13.60 22.34 11.50
N GLY A 96 -14.73 22.47 10.79
CA GLY A 96 -16.02 22.88 11.35
C GLY A 96 -16.92 21.73 11.80
N ASP A 97 -16.50 20.48 11.59
CA ASP A 97 -17.34 19.32 11.93
C ASP A 97 -17.48 19.13 13.45
N SER A 98 -18.64 18.63 13.87
CA SER A 98 -18.88 18.21 15.25
C SER A 98 -18.64 16.70 15.38
N HIS A 99 -17.49 16.31 15.93
CA HIS A 99 -17.20 14.92 16.32
C HIS A 99 -16.70 14.87 17.76
N PRO A 100 -17.39 14.16 18.67
CA PRO A 100 -17.06 14.16 20.10
C PRO A 100 -15.96 13.17 20.49
N GLY A 101 -15.51 12.31 19.55
CA GLY A 101 -14.57 11.24 19.83
C GLY A 101 -13.13 11.53 19.37
N PRO A 102 -12.23 10.55 19.54
CA PRO A 102 -10.85 10.67 19.09
C PRO A 102 -10.77 10.82 17.56
N VAL A 103 -9.70 11.47 17.14
CA VAL A 103 -9.37 11.69 15.72
C VAL A 103 -7.92 11.30 15.45
N VAL A 104 -7.66 10.91 14.21
CA VAL A 104 -6.31 10.60 13.74
C VAL A 104 -5.93 11.53 12.60
N VAL A 105 -4.79 12.18 12.75
CA VAL A 105 -4.14 12.96 11.70
C VAL A 105 -3.19 12.04 10.97
N LYS A 106 -3.42 11.87 9.66
CA LYS A 106 -2.59 11.07 8.76
C LYS A 106 -2.11 11.93 7.61
N THR A 107 -1.10 11.45 6.89
CA THR A 107 -0.83 11.99 5.56
C THR A 107 -1.85 11.46 4.57
N VAL A 108 -2.22 12.30 3.62
CA VAL A 108 -3.05 11.93 2.48
C VAL A 108 -2.36 10.87 1.61
N LEU A 109 -1.04 11.01 1.44
CA LEU A 109 -0.21 10.05 0.71
C LEU A 109 -0.02 8.75 1.50
N ASN A 110 0.11 7.65 0.78
CA ASN A 110 0.45 6.33 1.34
C ASN A 110 1.81 6.38 2.04
N SER A 111 1.99 5.58 3.09
CA SER A 111 3.28 5.42 3.78
C SER A 111 3.97 6.74 4.18
N ARG A 112 3.19 7.74 4.62
CA ARG A 112 3.67 9.08 5.00
C ARG A 112 4.24 9.91 3.85
N GLY A 113 4.01 9.54 2.59
CA GLY A 113 4.64 10.21 1.44
C GLY A 113 6.12 9.81 1.22
N ARG A 114 6.61 8.79 1.94
CA ARG A 114 8.02 8.36 1.85
C ARG A 114 8.39 7.86 0.46
N PRO A 115 7.54 7.09 -0.25
CA PRO A 115 7.87 6.68 -1.60
C PRO A 115 7.96 7.85 -2.58
N GLU A 116 7.04 8.81 -2.51
CA GLU A 116 7.02 10.03 -3.33
C GLU A 116 8.25 10.89 -3.08
N LEU A 117 8.62 11.03 -1.80
CA LEU A 117 9.82 11.76 -1.41
C LEU A 117 11.08 11.13 -2.03
N ARG A 118 11.22 9.80 -1.95
CA ARG A 118 12.34 9.08 -2.58
C ARG A 118 12.31 9.25 -4.10
N TRP A 119 11.18 9.00 -4.74
CA TRP A 119 11.06 9.09 -6.19
C TRP A 119 11.49 10.47 -6.72
N ARG A 120 11.07 11.56 -6.04
CA ARG A 120 11.53 12.92 -6.37
C ARG A 120 13.05 13.10 -6.16
N GLN A 121 13.57 12.62 -5.04
CA GLN A 121 14.99 12.77 -4.68
C GLN A 121 15.93 12.01 -5.62
N TYR A 122 15.55 10.81 -6.02
CA TYR A 122 16.37 9.90 -6.83
C TYR A 122 16.12 10.04 -8.34
N SER A 123 15.27 10.98 -8.76
CA SER A 123 14.95 11.23 -10.17
C SER A 123 16.18 11.67 -11.00
N ASN A 124 17.11 12.45 -10.46
CA ASN A 124 18.36 12.81 -11.13
C ASN A 124 19.53 13.12 -10.15
N GLY A 125 20.74 13.32 -10.68
CA GLY A 125 21.94 13.60 -9.87
C GLY A 125 21.87 14.90 -9.06
N TRP A 126 21.26 15.95 -9.63
CA TRP A 126 21.10 17.24 -8.99
C TRP A 126 20.12 17.20 -7.81
N THR A 127 18.99 16.52 -7.97
CA THR A 127 18.00 16.34 -6.89
C THR A 127 18.58 15.54 -5.73
N ARG A 128 19.44 14.55 -6.01
CA ARG A 128 20.16 13.80 -4.99
C ARG A 128 21.11 14.69 -4.18
N MET A 129 21.90 15.51 -4.86
CA MET A 129 22.84 16.43 -4.21
C MET A 129 22.12 17.51 -3.41
N ALA A 130 21.09 18.14 -3.98
CA ALA A 130 20.26 19.12 -3.29
C ALA A 130 19.56 18.51 -2.06
N HIS A 131 19.11 17.26 -2.16
CA HIS A 131 18.54 16.55 -1.02
C HIS A 131 19.57 16.33 0.09
N ALA A 132 20.78 15.87 -0.25
CA ALA A 132 21.85 15.65 0.73
C ALA A 132 22.18 16.94 1.49
N LEU A 133 22.31 18.07 0.78
CA LEU A 133 22.55 19.38 1.38
C LEU A 133 21.39 19.80 2.31
N ARG A 134 20.14 19.72 1.84
CA ARG A 134 18.96 20.08 2.65
C ARG A 134 18.84 19.24 3.92
N LYS A 135 19.16 17.94 3.84
CA LYS A 135 19.16 17.03 4.99
C LYS A 135 20.20 17.44 6.04
N MET A 136 21.36 17.96 5.63
CA MET A 136 22.40 18.42 6.57
C MET A 136 22.02 19.71 7.29
N VAL A 137 21.34 20.64 6.61
CA VAL A 137 21.04 21.98 7.16
C VAL A 137 19.66 22.09 7.81
N THR A 138 18.80 21.08 7.68
CA THR A 138 17.43 21.11 8.21
C THR A 138 17.24 20.04 9.28
N PRO A 139 17.14 20.42 10.57
CA PRO A 139 16.72 19.50 11.62
C PRO A 139 15.36 18.87 11.29
N ASP A 140 15.21 17.58 11.60
CA ASP A 140 13.97 16.82 11.41
C ASP A 140 13.42 16.85 9.97
N TYR A 141 14.31 17.00 8.97
CA TYR A 141 13.94 17.14 7.56
C TYR A 141 12.94 16.09 7.08
N LYS A 142 13.16 14.82 7.47
CA LYS A 142 12.32 13.70 7.05
C LYS A 142 10.96 13.73 7.75
N GLU A 143 10.92 14.06 9.02
CA GLU A 143 9.72 14.17 9.83
C GLU A 143 8.85 15.34 9.36
N ARG A 144 9.44 16.44 8.89
CA ARG A 144 8.70 17.58 8.32
C ARG A 144 8.06 17.27 6.97
N LEU A 145 8.73 16.45 6.15
CA LEU A 145 8.21 16.08 4.83
C LEU A 145 7.27 14.88 4.87
N CYS A 146 7.50 13.97 5.81
CA CYS A 146 6.71 12.76 6.02
C CYS A 146 6.25 12.71 7.48
N PRO A 147 5.35 13.59 7.94
CA PRO A 147 4.96 13.66 9.35
C PRO A 147 4.43 12.33 9.88
N PRO A 148 4.72 11.97 11.14
CA PRO A 148 4.13 10.79 11.76
C PRO A 148 2.63 11.00 11.95
N TYR A 149 1.88 9.90 11.99
CA TYR A 149 0.47 9.97 12.32
C TYR A 149 0.32 10.30 13.81
N ARG A 150 -0.71 11.07 14.14
CA ARG A 150 -0.98 11.49 15.51
C ARG A 150 -2.44 11.25 15.83
N VAL A 151 -2.70 10.77 17.04
CA VAL A 151 -4.06 10.59 17.55
C VAL A 151 -4.30 11.69 18.58
N TYR A 152 -5.45 12.32 18.50
CA TYR A 152 -5.92 13.35 19.43
C TYR A 152 -7.23 12.87 20.06
N ALA A 153 -7.50 13.27 21.31
CA ALA A 153 -8.71 12.84 22.01
C ALA A 153 -9.97 13.50 21.42
N SER A 154 -9.83 14.65 20.75
CA SER A 154 -10.93 15.34 20.08
C SER A 154 -10.44 16.23 18.93
N ILE A 155 -11.39 16.73 18.11
CA ILE A 155 -11.13 17.74 17.07
C ILE A 155 -10.48 19.00 17.65
N ALA A 156 -10.89 19.43 18.86
CA ALA A 156 -10.44 20.69 19.46
C ALA A 156 -8.94 20.69 19.82
N GLU A 157 -8.34 19.51 19.99
CA GLU A 157 -6.91 19.36 20.25
C GLU A 157 -6.06 19.35 18.97
N VAL A 158 -6.69 19.27 17.79
CA VAL A 158 -5.98 19.27 16.51
C VAL A 158 -5.48 20.67 16.21
N PRO A 159 -4.15 20.89 16.04
CA PRO A 159 -3.60 22.21 15.78
C PRO A 159 -4.16 22.86 14.51
N ALA A 160 -4.39 24.17 14.54
CA ALA A 160 -4.99 24.94 13.45
C ALA A 160 -4.19 24.86 12.13
N GLU A 161 -2.88 24.65 12.19
CA GLU A 161 -2.02 24.42 11.03
C GLU A 161 -2.27 23.09 10.33
N VAL A 162 -2.76 22.05 11.02
CA VAL A 162 -3.07 20.75 10.41
C VAL A 162 -4.20 20.90 9.40
N TRP A 163 -5.23 21.67 9.75
CA TRP A 163 -6.38 21.93 8.88
C TRP A 163 -6.04 22.75 7.62
N ARG A 164 -4.89 23.43 7.61
CA ARG A 164 -4.39 24.22 6.47
C ARG A 164 -3.35 23.48 5.63
N ASP A 165 -2.88 22.32 6.09
CA ASP A 165 -1.87 21.54 5.39
C ASP A 165 -2.53 20.46 4.52
N GLU A 166 -2.63 20.71 3.22
CA GLU A 166 -3.24 19.79 2.24
C GLU A 166 -2.56 18.42 2.16
N ARG A 167 -1.36 18.26 2.73
CA ARG A 167 -0.68 16.96 2.82
C ARG A 167 -1.25 16.08 3.92
N LEU A 168 -2.00 16.67 4.84
CA LEU A 168 -2.59 16.03 6.01
C LEU A 168 -4.10 15.84 5.82
N MET A 169 -4.61 14.81 6.46
CA MET A 169 -6.04 14.53 6.53
C MET A 169 -6.37 14.16 7.96
N VAL A 170 -7.45 14.76 8.47
CA VAL A 170 -8.03 14.41 9.75
C VAL A 170 -9.15 13.43 9.50
N GLU A 171 -9.10 12.29 10.18
CA GLU A 171 -10.17 11.28 10.15
C GLU A 171 -10.71 11.06 11.56
N LYS A 172 -12.00 10.75 11.66
CA LYS A 172 -12.55 10.10 12.86
C LYS A 172 -11.68 8.88 13.15
N PHE A 173 -11.35 8.66 14.41
CA PHE A 173 -10.93 7.34 14.81
C PHE A 173 -12.15 6.41 14.65
N ALA A 174 -11.97 5.24 14.04
CA ALA A 174 -13.09 4.35 13.74
C ALA A 174 -13.85 3.87 14.99
N PHE A 175 -13.22 4.01 16.16
CA PHE A 175 -13.76 3.62 17.46
C PHE A 175 -13.99 4.84 18.35
N ALA A 176 -14.92 4.70 19.30
CA ALA A 176 -15.23 5.75 20.28
C ALA A 176 -14.14 5.89 21.37
N SER A 177 -13.33 4.86 21.61
CA SER A 177 -12.24 4.89 22.60
C SER A 177 -10.89 4.50 21.98
N LEU A 178 -9.81 4.83 22.71
CA LEU A 178 -8.42 4.47 22.39
C LEU A 178 -7.93 3.27 23.20
N ASP A 179 -8.85 2.53 23.83
CA ASP A 179 -8.50 1.41 24.70
C ASP A 179 -7.86 0.28 23.90
N LEU A 180 -6.88 -0.37 24.53
CA LEU A 180 -6.19 -1.51 23.96
C LEU A 180 -6.76 -2.83 24.52
N PRO A 181 -6.74 -3.92 23.74
CA PRO A 181 -6.17 -4.02 22.39
C PRO A 181 -7.11 -3.55 21.26
N ILE A 182 -6.52 -3.13 20.13
CA ILE A 182 -7.26 -2.81 18.90
C ILE A 182 -7.28 -4.03 17.97
N VAL A 183 -8.44 -4.31 17.38
CA VAL A 183 -8.59 -5.35 16.35
C VAL A 183 -8.67 -4.70 14.98
N LYS A 184 -7.68 -4.95 14.12
CA LYS A 184 -7.66 -4.53 12.71
C LYS A 184 -7.72 -5.75 11.82
N HIS A 185 -8.38 -5.64 10.69
CA HIS A 185 -8.38 -6.68 9.68
C HIS A 185 -7.51 -6.26 8.49
N ARG A 186 -6.91 -7.25 7.84
CA ARG A 186 -6.09 -7.07 6.65
C ARG A 186 -6.51 -8.08 5.59
N TYR A 187 -7.00 -7.55 4.48
CA TYR A 187 -7.38 -8.31 3.30
C TYR A 187 -6.26 -8.19 2.26
N MET A 188 -5.60 -9.29 1.93
CA MET A 188 -4.57 -9.40 0.89
C MET A 188 -5.10 -10.21 -0.28
N PHE A 189 -4.73 -9.84 -1.50
CA PHE A 189 -5.23 -10.51 -2.70
C PHE A 189 -4.29 -10.40 -3.90
N LEU A 190 -4.38 -11.41 -4.77
CA LEU A 190 -3.92 -11.41 -6.15
C LEU A 190 -5.00 -12.08 -6.99
N LEU A 191 -5.74 -11.32 -7.79
CA LEU A 191 -6.91 -11.79 -8.53
C LEU A 191 -7.91 -12.50 -7.60
N GLY A 192 -8.23 -13.77 -7.85
CA GLY A 192 -9.10 -14.59 -7.00
C GLY A 192 -8.39 -15.24 -5.81
N ALA A 193 -7.06 -15.18 -5.71
CA ALA A 193 -6.34 -15.67 -4.54
C ALA A 193 -6.44 -14.65 -3.40
N GLU A 194 -7.23 -14.99 -2.38
CA GLU A 194 -7.57 -14.09 -1.28
C GLU A 194 -7.16 -14.64 0.09
N LEU A 195 -6.76 -13.71 0.97
CA LEU A 195 -6.48 -13.94 2.39
C LEU A 195 -7.05 -12.79 3.22
N ASN A 196 -7.90 -13.13 4.19
CA ASN A 196 -8.34 -12.19 5.21
C ASN A 196 -7.67 -12.57 6.54
N MET A 197 -7.19 -11.57 7.27
CA MET A 197 -6.56 -11.75 8.57
C MET A 197 -7.21 -10.84 9.59
N ARG A 198 -7.50 -11.40 10.77
CA ARG A 198 -7.89 -10.64 11.96
C ARG A 198 -6.66 -10.50 12.85
N GLN A 199 -6.24 -9.26 13.09
CA GLN A 199 -4.99 -8.92 13.76
C GLN A 199 -5.28 -8.09 15.01
N VAL A 200 -4.80 -8.56 16.16
CA VAL A 200 -4.96 -7.86 17.45
C VAL A 200 -3.67 -7.14 17.78
N TYR A 201 -3.77 -5.86 18.15
CA TYR A 201 -2.64 -4.97 18.38
C TYR A 201 -2.66 -4.40 19.80
N ASN A 202 -1.48 -4.35 20.43
CA ASN A 202 -1.24 -3.54 21.62
C ASN A 202 -0.63 -2.18 21.23
N ASP A 203 -1.29 -1.50 20.28
CA ASP A 203 -0.88 -0.20 19.74
C ASP A 203 -2.05 0.44 18.99
N VAL A 204 -2.35 1.71 19.30
CA VAL A 204 -3.49 2.44 18.72
C VAL A 204 -3.32 2.63 17.20
N LEU A 205 -2.09 2.80 16.72
CA LEU A 205 -1.78 2.95 15.30
C LEU A 205 -1.52 1.62 14.58
N CYS A 206 -1.75 0.49 15.26
CA CYS A 206 -1.63 -0.86 14.71
C CYS A 206 -0.28 -1.13 14.03
N ALA A 207 0.83 -0.73 14.66
CA ALA A 207 2.17 -1.01 14.16
C ALA A 207 2.44 -2.53 14.09
N GLY A 208 2.97 -3.04 12.98
CA GLY A 208 3.17 -4.48 12.75
C GLY A 208 4.02 -5.21 13.79
N GLY A 209 4.97 -4.50 14.43
CA GLY A 209 5.77 -5.05 15.54
C GLY A 209 5.03 -5.14 16.89
N LYS A 210 3.76 -4.73 16.94
CA LYS A 210 2.90 -4.70 18.14
C LYS A 210 1.69 -5.63 18.00
N ILE A 211 1.68 -6.50 16.99
CA ILE A 211 0.69 -7.56 16.82
C ILE A 211 0.87 -8.57 17.96
N VAL A 212 -0.21 -8.86 18.68
CA VAL A 212 -0.25 -9.86 19.77
C VAL A 212 -0.94 -11.15 19.34
N SER A 213 -1.86 -11.10 18.38
CA SER A 213 -2.42 -12.29 17.75
C SER A 213 -2.80 -12.03 16.29
N ASN A 214 -2.84 -13.10 15.50
CA ASN A 214 -3.16 -13.06 14.08
C ASN A 214 -3.91 -14.34 13.70
N GLU A 215 -5.19 -14.20 13.42
CA GLU A 215 -6.08 -15.26 12.94
C GLU A 215 -6.30 -15.10 11.43
N VAL A 216 -6.42 -16.21 10.73
CA VAL A 216 -6.63 -16.24 9.28
C VAL A 216 -8.03 -16.74 8.97
N GLY A 217 -8.67 -16.13 7.97
CA GLY A 217 -10.00 -16.48 7.50
C GLY A 217 -11.03 -15.40 7.79
N GLY A 218 -12.30 -15.79 7.70
CA GLY A 218 -13.44 -14.89 7.84
C GLY A 218 -13.83 -14.19 6.54
N ALA A 219 -15.11 -13.84 6.42
CA ALA A 219 -15.62 -13.12 5.27
C ALA A 219 -15.04 -11.71 5.20
N VAL A 220 -14.77 -11.24 3.99
CA VAL A 220 -14.40 -9.84 3.71
C VAL A 220 -15.71 -9.07 3.52
N PRO A 221 -15.97 -7.99 4.28
CA PRO A 221 -17.18 -7.19 4.12
C PRO A 221 -17.32 -6.58 2.72
N ASP A 222 -18.56 -6.39 2.26
CA ASP A 222 -18.86 -5.86 0.93
C ASP A 222 -18.30 -4.44 0.73
N GLU A 223 -18.25 -3.62 1.78
CA GLU A 223 -17.66 -2.27 1.69
C GLU A 223 -16.17 -2.33 1.35
N VAL A 224 -15.45 -3.34 1.84
CA VAL A 224 -14.03 -3.53 1.57
C VAL A 224 -13.84 -4.01 0.12
N ARG A 225 -14.72 -4.89 -0.37
CA ARG A 225 -14.71 -5.34 -1.78
C ARG A 225 -15.04 -4.19 -2.74
N ALA A 226 -16.02 -3.37 -2.40
CA ALA A 226 -16.38 -2.18 -3.18
C ALA A 226 -15.20 -1.20 -3.31
N VAL A 227 -14.39 -1.03 -2.25
CA VAL A 227 -13.16 -0.22 -2.34
C VAL A 227 -12.12 -0.87 -3.25
N ARG A 228 -11.93 -2.19 -3.18
CA ARG A 228 -11.02 -2.91 -4.10
C ARG A 228 -11.42 -2.66 -5.57
N GLU A 229 -12.70 -2.80 -5.89
CA GLU A 229 -13.24 -2.55 -7.23
C GLU A 229 -13.08 -1.09 -7.65
N LYS A 230 -13.46 -0.14 -6.78
CA LYS A 230 -13.31 1.30 -7.02
C LYS A 230 -11.88 1.71 -7.34
N LEU A 231 -10.90 1.09 -6.69
CA LEU A 231 -9.48 1.35 -6.90
C LEU A 231 -8.86 0.50 -8.01
N ASN A 232 -9.63 -0.38 -8.66
CA ASN A 232 -9.18 -1.32 -9.70
C ASN A 232 -7.95 -2.14 -9.28
N LEU A 233 -7.95 -2.65 -8.05
CA LEU A 233 -6.83 -3.41 -7.50
C LEU A 233 -6.98 -4.91 -7.83
N ASP A 234 -6.10 -5.40 -8.70
CA ASP A 234 -5.92 -6.83 -8.99
C ASP A 234 -4.98 -7.49 -7.98
N PHE A 235 -3.95 -6.77 -7.56
CA PHE A 235 -2.99 -7.17 -6.54
C PHE A 235 -2.84 -6.07 -5.50
N GLY A 236 -2.95 -6.43 -4.22
CA GLY A 236 -2.89 -5.43 -3.17
C GLY A 236 -3.24 -5.92 -1.78
N ALA A 237 -3.37 -4.96 -0.88
CA ALA A 237 -3.88 -5.17 0.46
C ALA A 237 -4.78 -3.99 0.88
N ILE A 238 -5.82 -4.29 1.64
CA ILE A 238 -6.70 -3.31 2.26
C ILE A 238 -6.77 -3.60 3.76
N ASP A 239 -6.41 -2.62 4.57
CA ASP A 239 -6.57 -2.68 6.02
C ASP A 239 -7.90 -1.99 6.39
N TYR A 240 -8.68 -2.62 7.26
CA TYR A 240 -10.01 -2.13 7.67
C TYR A 240 -10.34 -2.50 9.12
N PHE A 241 -11.33 -1.80 9.67
CA PHE A 241 -11.96 -2.14 10.95
C PHE A 241 -13.37 -2.67 10.70
N VAL A 242 -13.92 -3.40 11.67
CA VAL A 242 -15.34 -3.77 11.67
C VAL A 242 -16.01 -2.97 12.77
N VAL A 243 -16.96 -2.11 12.38
CA VAL A 243 -17.72 -1.24 13.30
C VAL A 243 -19.19 -1.42 12.97
N ASP A 244 -20.00 -1.77 13.97
CA ASP A 244 -21.43 -2.07 13.81
C ASP A 244 -21.74 -3.04 12.65
N GLY A 245 -20.89 -4.06 12.51
CA GLY A 245 -21.00 -5.09 11.47
C GLY A 245 -20.54 -4.66 10.06
N LYS A 246 -20.06 -3.42 9.88
CA LYS A 246 -19.63 -2.89 8.58
C LYS A 246 -18.12 -2.77 8.45
N GLY A 247 -17.61 -2.99 7.24
CA GLY A 247 -16.20 -2.78 6.93
C GLY A 247 -15.85 -1.31 6.76
N ILE A 248 -14.98 -0.77 7.62
CA ILE A 248 -14.48 0.60 7.54
C ILE A 248 -13.03 0.59 7.06
N VAL A 249 -12.81 0.90 5.77
CA VAL A 249 -11.48 0.91 5.17
C VAL A 249 -10.64 2.07 5.70
N VAL A 250 -9.42 1.77 6.15
CA VAL A 250 -8.50 2.77 6.71
C VAL A 250 -7.18 2.87 5.96
N ASP A 251 -6.83 1.87 5.15
CA ASP A 251 -5.64 1.90 4.28
C ASP A 251 -5.85 0.97 3.07
N ALA A 252 -5.39 1.38 1.90
CA ALA A 252 -5.34 0.56 0.69
C ALA A 252 -3.97 0.71 0.03
N ASN A 253 -3.39 -0.41 -0.42
CA ASN A 253 -2.04 -0.45 -0.94
C ASN A 253 -1.91 -1.40 -2.15
N LYS A 254 -1.29 -0.92 -3.24
CA LYS A 254 -1.00 -1.68 -4.48
C LYS A 254 0.42 -2.26 -4.54
N THR A 255 1.27 -1.91 -3.58
CA THR A 255 2.66 -2.35 -3.43
C THR A 255 2.88 -2.91 -2.03
N VAL A 256 2.26 -4.06 -1.77
CA VAL A 256 2.20 -4.65 -0.42
C VAL A 256 3.59 -5.03 0.07
N GLY A 257 4.07 -4.39 1.13
CA GLY A 257 5.28 -4.83 1.84
C GLY A 257 5.08 -6.22 2.45
N SER A 258 6.14 -7.01 2.51
CA SER A 258 6.14 -8.25 3.27
C SER A 258 6.17 -7.92 4.77
N ASN A 259 5.30 -8.60 5.51
CA ASN A 259 5.13 -8.42 6.95
C ASN A 259 6.38 -8.88 7.73
N PRO A 260 6.53 -8.56 9.03
CA PRO A 260 7.71 -8.92 9.81
C PRO A 260 8.03 -10.43 9.74
N ASN A 261 9.32 -10.76 9.85
CA ASN A 261 9.88 -12.10 9.65
C ASN A 261 9.14 -13.26 10.35
N TRP A 262 8.47 -12.99 11.48
CA TRP A 262 7.68 -14.00 12.18
C TRP A 262 6.43 -14.44 11.41
N LEU A 263 5.79 -13.55 10.65
CA LEU A 263 4.62 -13.88 9.80
C LEU A 263 5.02 -14.78 8.62
N LYS A 264 6.25 -14.63 8.12
CA LYS A 264 6.80 -15.47 7.03
C LYS A 264 7.08 -16.91 7.46
N ARG A 265 7.31 -17.13 8.76
CA ARG A 265 7.55 -18.46 9.33
C ARG A 265 6.25 -19.23 9.59
N ASN A 266 5.09 -18.59 9.43
CA ASN A 266 3.81 -19.24 9.67
C ASN A 266 3.36 -20.02 8.42
N LEU A 267 2.93 -21.27 8.62
CA LEU A 267 2.54 -22.17 7.54
C LEU A 267 1.43 -21.59 6.66
N PHE A 268 0.47 -20.88 7.25
CA PHE A 268 -0.61 -20.25 6.46
C PHE A 268 -0.07 -19.23 5.46
N ARG A 269 1.05 -18.57 5.76
CA ARG A 269 1.61 -17.55 4.88
C ARG A 269 2.28 -18.20 3.68
N GLN A 270 2.94 -19.33 3.88
CA GLN A 270 3.53 -20.12 2.79
C GLN A 270 2.43 -20.64 1.86
N GLU A 271 1.35 -21.20 2.43
CA GLU A 271 0.19 -21.65 1.67
C GLU A 271 -0.45 -20.51 0.86
N PHE A 272 -0.57 -19.33 1.46
CA PHE A 272 -1.12 -18.18 0.77
C PHE A 272 -0.20 -17.64 -0.33
N ASP A 273 1.11 -17.58 -0.08
CA ASP A 273 2.08 -17.19 -1.11
C ASP A 273 2.07 -18.19 -2.26
N HIS A 274 1.88 -19.50 -2.00
CA HIS A 274 1.69 -20.52 -3.02
C HIS A 274 0.43 -20.26 -3.86
N ARG A 275 -0.73 -20.03 -3.23
CA ARG A 275 -1.98 -19.70 -3.94
C ARG A 275 -1.86 -18.41 -4.78
N MET A 276 -1.18 -17.39 -4.27
CA MET A 276 -0.91 -16.16 -5.04
C MET A 276 0.04 -16.42 -6.22
N ALA A 277 1.05 -17.27 -6.02
CA ALA A 277 1.97 -17.66 -7.09
C ALA A 277 1.24 -18.45 -8.19
N GLU A 278 0.39 -19.40 -7.84
CA GLU A 278 -0.45 -20.15 -8.80
C GLU A 278 -1.33 -19.20 -9.61
N ALA A 279 -2.00 -18.25 -8.95
CA ALA A 279 -2.82 -17.25 -9.64
C ALA A 279 -1.99 -16.35 -10.57
N LEU A 280 -0.78 -15.95 -10.16
CA LEU A 280 0.13 -15.18 -11.00
C LEU A 280 0.63 -16.00 -12.21
N ILE A 281 1.01 -17.26 -12.01
CA ILE A 281 1.45 -18.18 -13.06
C ILE A 281 0.33 -18.42 -14.08
N ALA A 282 -0.90 -18.67 -13.61
CA ALA A 282 -2.07 -18.81 -14.46
C ALA A 282 -2.31 -17.55 -15.30
N PHE A 283 -2.27 -16.38 -14.66
CA PHE A 283 -2.39 -15.09 -15.35
C PHE A 283 -1.31 -14.89 -16.42
N ILE A 284 -0.06 -15.27 -16.15
CA ILE A 284 1.03 -15.15 -17.14
C ILE A 284 0.77 -16.07 -18.34
N ARG A 285 0.30 -17.30 -18.10
CA ARG A 285 0.19 -18.34 -19.13
C ARG A 285 -0.89 -18.10 -20.18
N GLY A 286 -2.01 -17.48 -19.85
CA GLY A 286 -3.14 -17.43 -20.79
C GLY A 286 -4.44 -17.76 -20.14
#